data_AF-A0A7X8YXC6-F1
#
_entry.id   AF-A0A7X8YXC6-F1
#
_cell.length_a   1.000
_cell.length_b   1.000
_cell.length_c   1.000
_cell.angle_alpha   90.00
_cell.angle_beta   90.00
_cell.angle_gamma   90.00
#
_symmetry.space_group_name_H-M   'P 1'
#
loop_
_entity.id
_entity.type
_entity.pdbx_description
1 polymer ?
#
loop_
_entity_poly.entity_id
_entity_poly.type
_entity_poly.pdbx_seq_one_letter_code
_entity_poly.pdbx_strand_id
1 'polypeptide(L)'
;MRRTVCSLWSITLVVSAAILVVASSASAAAYLDWLADYTDGTYAWSNTAHWEEGRPPSSSTNDVGRFSNVGTGKTFTVQMDTDVNILALKAQAAGSTVNLDLNGHTFATTSAITSDFVIDSSSGEATLGVVNSGTTGAANWKYFTVGRASGSVGKLTISGANTKVNTTGSTRINIGGSGTGTMNVTAGGSYTGPELAVGYGGSASGTVLVSGANSKVELTGVGSIGYSGTGSLTVEDGGKFATSNHIRIGLASGSNGTVLVTGVNSRLEGSQIAIGGKDTAIGGTGSVTIANGGSMVAGSSIYVWDGSSLTVNGGTVTGSSSLYLNSGSALALVVNNRAG
;
A
#
# COMPACT_ATOMS: atom_id res chain seq x y z
N MET A 1 -84.67 -53.38 24.54
CA MET A 1 -83.78 -52.55 25.40
C MET A 1 -82.42 -53.22 25.52
N ARG A 2 -81.41 -52.74 24.77
CA ARG A 2 -79.99 -52.95 25.03
C ARG A 2 -79.28 -51.64 24.69
N ARG A 3 -78.62 -51.06 25.70
CA ARG A 3 -77.85 -49.82 25.65
C ARG A 3 -76.47 -50.13 25.08
N THR A 4 -75.98 -49.33 24.14
CA THR A 4 -74.56 -49.32 23.75
C THR A 4 -73.97 -47.98 24.17
N VAL A 5 -72.99 -48.05 25.06
CA VAL A 5 -72.22 -46.93 25.60
C VAL A 5 -71.17 -46.55 24.57
N CYS A 6 -71.13 -45.29 24.15
CA CYS A 6 -70.03 -44.76 23.33
C CYS A 6 -69.10 -43.96 24.26
N SER A 7 -67.84 -44.37 24.36
CA SER A 7 -66.83 -43.72 25.18
C SER A 7 -66.17 -42.56 24.42
N LEU A 8 -66.09 -41.39 25.05
CA LEU A 8 -65.43 -40.20 24.52
C LEU A 8 -63.94 -40.24 24.93
N TRP A 9 -63.03 -40.40 23.96
CA TRP A 9 -61.59 -40.22 24.20
C TRP A 9 -61.24 -38.76 23.92
N SER A 10 -60.77 -38.05 24.95
CA SER A 10 -60.26 -36.68 24.82
C SER A 10 -58.79 -36.74 24.44
N ILE A 11 -58.43 -36.23 23.26
CA ILE A 11 -57.04 -36.07 22.82
C ILE A 11 -56.60 -34.64 23.16
N THR A 12 -55.68 -34.49 24.10
CA THR A 12 -55.04 -33.21 24.41
C THR A 12 -53.98 -32.92 23.35
N LEU A 13 -54.22 -31.91 22.51
CA LEU A 13 -53.28 -31.45 21.50
C LEU A 13 -52.22 -30.56 22.16
N VAL A 14 -50.99 -31.06 22.31
CA VAL A 14 -49.86 -30.23 22.75
C VAL A 14 -49.28 -29.54 21.52
N VAL A 15 -49.56 -28.24 21.35
CA VAL A 15 -48.91 -27.42 20.33
C VAL A 15 -47.53 -27.03 20.84
N SER A 16 -46.50 -27.70 20.35
CA SER A 16 -45.11 -27.32 20.60
C SER A 16 -44.75 -26.16 19.66
N ALA A 17 -44.58 -24.96 20.21
CA ALA A 17 -44.09 -23.81 19.45
C ALA A 17 -42.58 -23.99 19.24
N ALA A 18 -42.18 -24.39 18.04
CA ALA A 18 -40.79 -24.31 17.62
C ALA A 18 -40.43 -22.82 17.45
N ILE A 19 -39.66 -22.26 18.38
CA ILE A 19 -38.99 -20.99 18.18
C ILE A 19 -37.91 -21.22 17.12
N LEU A 20 -38.19 -20.81 15.89
CA LEU A 20 -37.18 -20.72 14.84
C LEU A 20 -36.25 -19.56 15.19
N VAL A 21 -35.17 -19.85 15.90
CA VAL A 21 -34.03 -18.94 15.97
C VAL A 21 -33.45 -18.93 14.56
N VAL A 22 -33.83 -17.95 13.75
CA VAL A 22 -33.08 -17.60 12.55
C VAL A 22 -31.75 -17.07 13.07
N ALA A 23 -30.78 -17.97 13.24
CA ALA A 23 -29.39 -17.56 13.29
C ALA A 23 -29.17 -16.82 11.97
N SER A 24 -29.03 -15.50 12.03
CA SER A 24 -28.56 -14.73 10.89
C SER A 24 -27.22 -15.33 10.53
N SER A 25 -27.19 -16.16 9.47
CA SER A 25 -25.96 -16.53 8.81
C SER A 25 -25.20 -15.23 8.60
N ALA A 26 -23.98 -15.13 9.14
CA ALA A 26 -23.10 -14.03 8.79
C ALA A 26 -23.16 -13.91 7.28
N SER A 27 -23.67 -12.79 6.76
CA SER A 27 -23.77 -12.63 5.31
C SER A 27 -22.35 -12.80 4.78
N ALA A 28 -22.18 -13.58 3.72
CA ALA A 28 -20.91 -13.58 3.01
C ALA A 28 -20.54 -12.13 2.67
N ALA A 29 -19.25 -11.79 2.74
CA ALA A 29 -18.76 -10.46 2.41
C ALA A 29 -19.36 -10.01 1.07
N ALA A 30 -20.17 -8.95 1.07
CA ALA A 30 -20.71 -8.40 -0.16
C ALA A 30 -19.66 -7.53 -0.84
N TYR A 31 -19.56 -7.64 -2.15
CA TYR A 31 -18.86 -6.64 -2.96
C TYR A 31 -19.87 -5.57 -3.32
N LEU A 32 -19.65 -4.34 -2.85
CA LEU A 32 -20.49 -3.21 -3.19
C LEU A 32 -19.70 -2.29 -4.12
N ASP A 33 -20.14 -2.23 -5.37
CA ASP A 33 -19.53 -1.32 -6.32
C ASP A 33 -20.02 0.11 -6.12
N TRP A 34 -19.10 1.03 -6.32
CA TRP A 34 -19.43 2.42 -6.61
C TRP A 34 -20.06 2.49 -8.00
N LEU A 35 -21.27 3.06 -8.06
CA LEU A 35 -22.05 3.17 -9.28
C LEU A 35 -21.41 4.17 -10.27
N ALA A 36 -21.58 3.91 -11.57
CA ALA A 36 -21.16 4.81 -12.64
C ALA A 36 -22.00 6.11 -12.65
N ASP A 37 -21.59 7.09 -13.46
CA ASP A 37 -22.30 8.33 -13.82
C ASP A 37 -21.95 9.61 -13.04
N TYR A 38 -20.85 9.61 -12.30
CA TYR A 38 -20.40 10.82 -11.63
C TYR A 38 -19.44 11.63 -12.52
N THR A 39 -19.73 12.93 -12.60
CA THR A 39 -18.84 13.93 -13.17
C THR A 39 -17.64 14.14 -12.25
N ASP A 40 -16.63 14.87 -12.70
CA ASP A 40 -15.56 15.28 -11.81
C ASP A 40 -16.16 16.09 -10.66
N GLY A 41 -15.95 15.66 -9.41
CA GLY A 41 -16.68 16.18 -8.26
C GLY A 41 -16.27 15.54 -6.93
N THR A 42 -16.91 15.99 -5.85
CA THR A 42 -16.71 15.44 -4.49
C THR A 42 -18.03 14.85 -3.98
N TYR A 43 -17.97 13.61 -3.50
CA TYR A 43 -19.14 12.82 -3.12
C TYR A 43 -18.93 12.22 -1.73
N ALA A 44 -19.94 12.34 -0.86
CA ALA A 44 -19.87 11.76 0.49
C ALA A 44 -19.87 10.23 0.42
N TRP A 45 -19.01 9.59 1.23
CA TRP A 45 -18.94 8.13 1.33
C TRP A 45 -20.28 7.52 1.76
N SER A 46 -20.97 8.16 2.71
CA SER A 46 -22.23 7.65 3.27
C SER A 46 -23.43 7.72 2.32
N ASN A 47 -23.32 8.45 1.21
CA ASN A 47 -24.44 8.64 0.30
C ASN A 47 -24.79 7.32 -0.40
N THR A 48 -25.95 6.78 -0.01
CA THR A 48 -26.46 5.49 -0.47
C THR A 48 -26.71 5.43 -1.97
N ALA A 49 -26.95 6.58 -2.62
CA ALA A 49 -27.19 6.64 -4.06
C ALA A 49 -25.94 6.30 -4.90
N HIS A 50 -24.74 6.30 -4.29
CA HIS A 50 -23.48 6.03 -4.98
C HIS A 50 -23.02 4.58 -4.90
N TRP A 51 -23.71 3.75 -4.13
CA TRP A 51 -23.34 2.36 -3.92
C TRP A 51 -24.42 1.42 -4.46
N GLU A 52 -23.97 0.29 -5.01
CA GLU A 52 -24.86 -0.84 -5.25
C GLU A 52 -25.63 -1.23 -3.97
N GLU A 53 -26.79 -1.84 -4.16
CA GLU A 53 -27.73 -2.18 -3.07
C GLU A 53 -28.29 -0.98 -2.29
N GLY A 54 -27.97 0.26 -2.68
CA GLY A 54 -28.47 1.46 -2.02
C GLY A 54 -27.94 1.63 -0.60
N ARG A 55 -26.70 1.19 -0.33
CA ARG A 55 -26.05 1.30 0.98
C ARG A 55 -24.52 1.31 0.86
N PRO A 56 -23.78 2.05 1.71
CA PRO A 56 -22.33 1.97 1.74
C PRO A 56 -21.82 0.64 2.36
N PRO A 57 -20.59 0.23 2.05
CA PRO A 57 -19.93 -0.91 2.69
C PRO A 57 -19.73 -0.68 4.19
N SER A 58 -19.92 -1.75 4.97
CA SER A 58 -19.83 -1.75 6.44
C SER A 58 -19.06 -2.95 6.99
N SER A 59 -18.38 -2.75 8.13
CA SER A 59 -17.76 -3.84 8.89
C SER A 59 -18.76 -4.80 9.54
N SER A 60 -20.01 -4.38 9.80
CA SER A 60 -21.03 -5.26 10.41
C SER A 60 -21.39 -6.46 9.53
N THR A 61 -21.17 -6.32 8.23
CA THR A 61 -21.48 -7.29 7.17
C THR A 61 -20.21 -7.77 6.46
N ASN A 62 -19.02 -7.36 6.94
CA ASN A 62 -17.73 -7.62 6.31
C ASN A 62 -17.69 -7.24 4.81
N ASP A 63 -18.29 -6.10 4.44
CA ASP A 63 -18.37 -5.71 3.04
C ASP A 63 -17.02 -5.25 2.48
N VAL A 64 -16.84 -5.45 1.17
CA VAL A 64 -15.73 -4.91 0.38
C VAL A 64 -16.26 -3.78 -0.50
N GLY A 65 -15.75 -2.57 -0.31
CA GLY A 65 -16.03 -1.47 -1.24
C GLY A 65 -15.20 -1.62 -2.50
N ARG A 66 -15.79 -1.42 -3.68
CA ARG A 66 -15.07 -1.54 -4.95
C ARG A 66 -15.33 -0.37 -5.90
N PHE A 67 -14.26 0.13 -6.50
CA PHE A 67 -14.29 1.10 -7.58
C PHE A 67 -13.87 0.39 -8.87
N SER A 68 -14.76 -0.39 -9.48
CA SER A 68 -14.50 -1.00 -10.80
C SER A 68 -15.34 -0.40 -11.94
N ASN A 69 -16.48 0.21 -11.61
CA ASN A 69 -17.49 0.60 -12.60
C ASN A 69 -17.58 2.14 -12.79
N VAL A 70 -16.51 2.89 -12.54
CA VAL A 70 -16.56 4.36 -12.47
C VAL A 70 -16.41 5.08 -13.84
N GLY A 71 -16.37 4.35 -14.95
CA GLY A 71 -16.06 4.87 -16.29
C GLY A 71 -14.57 5.20 -16.48
N THR A 72 -14.11 5.37 -17.73
CA THR A 72 -12.71 5.68 -18.07
C THR A 72 -12.46 7.19 -18.13
N GLY A 73 -11.27 7.64 -17.72
CA GLY A 73 -10.85 9.05 -17.81
C GLY A 73 -11.48 9.96 -16.75
N LYS A 74 -12.06 9.40 -15.69
CA LYS A 74 -12.73 10.16 -14.63
C LYS A 74 -11.77 10.48 -13.50
N THR A 75 -11.91 11.66 -12.91
CA THR A 75 -11.22 12.02 -11.68
C THR A 75 -12.22 12.59 -10.69
N PHE A 76 -12.48 11.88 -9.60
CA PHE A 76 -13.43 12.31 -8.58
C PHE A 76 -12.91 12.01 -7.18
N THR A 77 -13.52 12.67 -6.20
CA THR A 77 -13.20 12.55 -4.79
C THR A 77 -14.36 11.89 -4.04
N VAL A 78 -14.06 10.83 -3.32
CA VAL A 78 -14.93 10.25 -2.30
C VAL A 78 -14.48 10.81 -0.96
N GLN A 79 -15.30 11.70 -0.40
CA GLN A 79 -15.02 12.38 0.85
C GLN A 79 -15.68 11.64 2.01
N MET A 80 -14.90 11.38 3.06
CA MET A 80 -15.43 10.80 4.29
C MET A 80 -16.22 11.86 5.07
N ASP A 81 -17.41 11.49 5.48
CA ASP A 81 -18.31 12.27 6.34
C ASP A 81 -18.63 11.55 7.66
N THR A 82 -18.05 10.37 7.83
CA THR A 82 -18.05 9.52 9.03
C THR A 82 -16.77 8.71 9.05
N ASP A 83 -16.40 8.18 10.21
CA ASP A 83 -15.39 7.12 10.26
C ASP A 83 -15.91 5.88 9.52
N VAL A 84 -15.04 5.29 8.71
CA VAL A 84 -15.33 4.12 7.88
C VAL A 84 -14.51 2.94 8.39
N ASN A 85 -15.16 1.80 8.55
CA ASN A 85 -14.51 0.52 8.85
C ASN A 85 -15.16 -0.55 7.99
N ILE A 86 -14.39 -1.20 7.13
CA ILE A 86 -14.88 -2.18 6.14
C ILE A 86 -13.92 -3.38 6.06
N LEU A 87 -14.30 -4.46 5.37
CA LEU A 87 -13.40 -5.61 5.22
C LEU A 87 -12.17 -5.22 4.39
N ALA A 88 -12.39 -4.65 3.21
CA ALA A 88 -11.34 -4.20 2.31
C ALA A 88 -11.86 -3.20 1.28
N LEU A 89 -10.93 -2.60 0.53
CA LEU A 89 -11.23 -1.72 -0.60
C LEU A 89 -10.55 -2.25 -1.87
N LYS A 90 -11.25 -2.23 -2.99
CA LYS A 90 -10.68 -2.56 -4.31
C LYS A 90 -10.76 -1.37 -5.24
N ALA A 91 -9.62 -0.77 -5.59
CA ALA A 91 -9.53 0.28 -6.60
C ALA A 91 -9.10 -0.33 -7.93
N GLN A 92 -10.07 -0.54 -8.83
CA GLN A 92 -9.86 -1.31 -10.07
C GLN A 92 -10.35 -0.57 -11.34
N ALA A 93 -10.60 0.72 -11.20
CA ALA A 93 -11.09 1.61 -12.23
C ALA A 93 -9.98 1.95 -13.25
N ALA A 94 -9.92 1.22 -14.36
CA ALA A 94 -8.92 1.44 -15.40
C ALA A 94 -9.03 2.84 -16.02
N GLY A 95 -7.91 3.56 -16.05
CA GLY A 95 -7.81 4.88 -16.68
C GLY A 95 -8.49 6.00 -15.91
N SER A 96 -8.88 5.76 -14.65
CA SER A 96 -9.54 6.73 -13.79
C SER A 96 -8.82 6.88 -12.46
N THR A 97 -9.03 8.03 -11.83
CA THR A 97 -8.49 8.37 -10.51
C THR A 97 -9.62 8.53 -9.51
N VAL A 98 -9.59 7.71 -8.47
CA VAL A 98 -10.47 7.86 -7.30
C VAL A 98 -9.65 8.45 -6.17
N ASN A 99 -10.00 9.63 -5.68
CA ASN A 99 -9.37 10.23 -4.51
C ASN A 99 -10.20 9.96 -3.26
N LEU A 100 -9.64 9.31 -2.26
CA LEU A 100 -10.22 9.27 -0.92
C LEU A 100 -9.78 10.52 -0.17
N ASP A 101 -10.73 11.42 0.09
CA ASP A 101 -10.50 12.52 1.03
C ASP A 101 -10.96 12.10 2.42
N LEU A 102 -10.00 11.91 3.32
CA LEU A 102 -10.25 11.52 4.70
C LEU A 102 -11.02 12.58 5.47
N ASN A 103 -10.92 13.87 5.11
CA ASN A 103 -11.71 14.96 5.69
C ASN A 103 -11.81 14.91 7.23
N GLY A 104 -10.70 14.60 7.91
CA GLY A 104 -10.64 14.51 9.37
C GLY A 104 -11.07 13.17 9.98
N HIS A 105 -11.62 12.25 9.19
CA HIS A 105 -12.12 10.94 9.59
C HIS A 105 -11.10 9.80 9.38
N THR A 106 -11.37 8.69 10.05
CA THR A 106 -10.61 7.45 9.89
C THR A 106 -11.22 6.58 8.79
N PHE A 107 -10.38 6.04 7.89
CA PHE A 107 -10.76 4.97 6.97
C PHE A 107 -9.98 3.69 7.31
N ALA A 108 -10.64 2.70 7.87
CA ALA A 108 -10.03 1.45 8.31
C ALA A 108 -10.46 0.26 7.46
N THR A 109 -9.52 -0.66 7.22
CA THR A 109 -9.82 -2.00 6.69
C THR A 109 -9.45 -3.07 7.69
N THR A 110 -10.21 -4.17 7.73
CA THR A 110 -10.00 -5.25 8.71
C THR A 110 -9.30 -6.48 8.14
N SER A 111 -9.37 -6.72 6.82
CA SER A 111 -8.75 -7.90 6.20
C SER A 111 -7.22 -7.80 6.17
N ALA A 112 -6.56 -8.85 6.67
CA ALA A 112 -5.13 -9.07 6.52
C ALA A 112 -4.78 -9.93 5.30
N ILE A 113 -5.77 -10.29 4.48
CA ILE A 113 -5.59 -11.17 3.33
C ILE A 113 -5.10 -10.35 2.13
N THR A 114 -4.09 -10.88 1.45
CA THR A 114 -3.34 -10.14 0.42
C THR A 114 -4.12 -9.84 -0.86
N SER A 115 -5.24 -10.56 -1.08
CA SER A 115 -6.12 -10.44 -2.25
C SER A 115 -7.29 -9.48 -2.07
N ASP A 116 -7.52 -9.00 -0.84
CA ASP A 116 -8.77 -8.32 -0.53
C ASP A 116 -8.66 -6.82 -0.78
N PHE A 117 -7.59 -6.17 -0.32
CA PHE A 117 -7.28 -4.79 -0.69
C PHE A 117 -6.28 -4.76 -1.83
N VAL A 118 -6.78 -4.45 -3.03
CA VAL A 118 -5.97 -4.30 -4.24
C VAL A 118 -6.20 -2.96 -4.93
N ILE A 119 -5.11 -2.38 -5.43
CA ILE A 119 -5.11 -1.21 -6.30
C ILE A 119 -4.45 -1.67 -7.61
N ASP A 120 -5.26 -2.13 -8.55
CA ASP A 120 -4.81 -2.63 -9.85
C ASP A 120 -5.93 -2.80 -10.87
N SER A 121 -5.58 -2.78 -12.16
CA SER A 121 -6.47 -3.21 -13.23
C SER A 121 -5.69 -3.88 -14.36
N SER A 122 -6.32 -4.83 -15.06
CA SER A 122 -5.72 -5.57 -16.19
C SER A 122 -5.90 -4.90 -17.55
N SER A 123 -6.70 -3.82 -17.63
CA SER A 123 -7.01 -3.11 -18.87
C SER A 123 -6.47 -1.67 -18.93
N GLY A 124 -5.71 -1.27 -17.92
CA GLY A 124 -5.11 0.07 -17.79
C GLY A 124 -4.63 0.31 -16.37
N GLU A 125 -4.09 1.51 -16.10
CA GLU A 125 -3.72 1.90 -14.74
C GLU A 125 -4.97 2.24 -13.91
N ALA A 126 -5.15 1.58 -12.76
CA ALA A 126 -6.11 2.01 -11.73
C ALA A 126 -5.43 2.91 -10.71
N THR A 127 -5.95 4.12 -10.49
CA THR A 127 -5.35 5.09 -9.56
C THR A 127 -6.22 5.32 -8.34
N LEU A 128 -5.63 5.13 -7.15
CA LEU A 128 -6.19 5.56 -5.87
C LEU A 128 -5.35 6.71 -5.31
N GLY A 129 -5.95 7.88 -5.14
CA GLY A 129 -5.41 8.97 -4.34
C GLY A 129 -5.91 8.88 -2.91
N VAL A 130 -5.09 9.28 -1.95
CA VAL A 130 -5.46 9.53 -0.56
C VAL A 130 -5.01 10.95 -0.22
N VAL A 131 -5.95 11.74 0.27
CA VAL A 131 -5.74 13.10 0.76
C VAL A 131 -6.48 13.25 2.08
N ASN A 132 -6.19 14.31 2.82
CA ASN A 132 -6.94 14.68 4.01
C ASN A 132 -7.11 16.20 4.05
N SER A 133 -8.32 16.67 3.74
CA SER A 133 -8.68 18.08 3.85
C SER A 133 -8.95 18.52 5.31
N GLY A 134 -9.11 17.56 6.23
CA GLY A 134 -9.29 17.82 7.67
C GLY A 134 -8.00 17.72 8.49
N THR A 135 -8.10 17.93 9.80
CA THR A 135 -6.92 18.02 10.69
C THR A 135 -6.43 16.69 11.27
N THR A 136 -7.30 15.68 11.37
CA THR A 136 -7.04 14.43 12.13
C THR A 136 -7.17 13.14 11.32
N GLY A 137 -7.49 13.21 10.03
CA GLY A 137 -7.84 12.05 9.23
C GLY A 137 -6.67 11.06 9.06
N ALA A 138 -7.01 9.77 9.05
CA ALA A 138 -6.02 8.70 8.83
C ALA A 138 -6.65 7.48 8.13
N ALA A 139 -5.92 6.93 7.16
CA ALA A 139 -6.22 5.63 6.57
C ALA A 139 -5.45 4.53 7.34
N ASN A 140 -6.15 3.57 7.94
CA ASN A 140 -5.58 2.49 8.74
C ASN A 140 -5.88 1.14 8.09
N TRP A 141 -4.98 0.68 7.22
CA TRP A 141 -5.21 -0.53 6.42
C TRP A 141 -4.50 -1.73 7.02
N LYS A 142 -5.18 -2.87 7.14
CA LYS A 142 -4.53 -4.09 7.64
C LYS A 142 -3.57 -4.69 6.62
N TYR A 143 -3.93 -4.64 5.34
CA TYR A 143 -3.12 -5.03 4.20
C TYR A 143 -3.48 -4.17 2.97
N PHE A 144 -2.56 -4.02 2.01
CA PHE A 144 -2.87 -3.65 0.62
C PHE A 144 -1.75 -4.12 -0.34
N THR A 145 -2.08 -4.26 -1.62
CA THR A 145 -1.10 -4.44 -2.71
C THR A 145 -1.42 -3.48 -3.84
N VAL A 146 -0.39 -2.90 -4.46
CA VAL A 146 -0.49 -2.13 -5.71
C VAL A 146 0.08 -2.96 -6.86
N GLY A 147 -0.69 -3.18 -7.94
CA GLY A 147 -0.27 -4.02 -9.05
C GLY A 147 -0.11 -5.50 -8.68
N ARG A 148 -1.20 -6.15 -8.23
CA ARG A 148 -1.12 -7.50 -7.62
C ARG A 148 -0.81 -8.58 -8.64
N ALA A 149 -1.57 -8.64 -9.73
CA ALA A 149 -1.50 -9.75 -10.68
C ALA A 149 -0.65 -9.40 -11.92
N SER A 150 -0.14 -10.44 -12.60
CA SER A 150 0.60 -10.27 -13.85
C SER A 150 -0.22 -9.48 -14.88
N GLY A 151 0.42 -8.55 -15.58
CA GLY A 151 -0.22 -7.64 -16.52
C GLY A 151 -1.11 -6.56 -15.88
N SER A 152 -1.36 -6.60 -14.58
CA SER A 152 -2.16 -5.58 -13.90
C SER A 152 -1.32 -4.36 -13.51
N VAL A 153 -1.89 -3.17 -13.65
CA VAL A 153 -1.23 -1.89 -13.37
C VAL A 153 -2.02 -1.12 -12.33
N GLY A 154 -1.35 -0.64 -11.29
CA GLY A 154 -1.97 0.13 -10.23
C GLY A 154 -1.09 1.26 -9.71
N LYS A 155 -1.75 2.30 -9.18
CA LYS A 155 -1.08 3.48 -8.64
C LYS A 155 -1.75 3.95 -7.36
N LEU A 156 -0.97 4.10 -6.30
CA LEU A 156 -1.35 4.73 -5.05
C LEU A 156 -0.65 6.09 -4.94
N THR A 157 -1.40 7.14 -4.65
CA THR A 157 -0.83 8.46 -4.31
C THR A 157 -1.29 8.88 -2.92
N ILE A 158 -0.36 9.24 -2.05
CA ILE A 158 -0.61 9.76 -0.70
C ILE A 158 -0.08 11.19 -0.69
N SER A 159 -0.98 12.17 -0.70
CA SER A 159 -0.60 13.57 -0.91
C SER A 159 -1.24 14.51 0.09
N GLY A 160 -0.54 15.61 0.38
CA GLY A 160 -1.01 16.69 1.24
C GLY A 160 -0.56 16.54 2.70
N ALA A 161 -0.35 17.68 3.34
CA ALA A 161 -0.05 17.74 4.76
C ALA A 161 -1.16 17.07 5.57
N ASN A 162 -0.79 16.40 6.66
CA ASN A 162 -1.71 15.65 7.53
C ASN A 162 -2.40 14.44 6.87
N THR A 163 -2.05 14.07 5.63
CA THR A 163 -2.49 12.80 5.06
C THR A 163 -1.64 11.66 5.60
N LYS A 164 -2.28 10.69 6.26
CA LYS A 164 -1.61 9.55 6.89
C LYS A 164 -2.21 8.25 6.41
N VAL A 165 -1.37 7.35 5.90
CA VAL A 165 -1.72 5.95 5.64
C VAL A 165 -0.85 5.07 6.54
N ASN A 166 -1.48 4.22 7.35
CA ASN A 166 -0.81 3.33 8.28
C ASN A 166 -1.16 1.87 7.98
N THR A 167 -0.18 0.98 8.10
CA THR A 167 -0.38 -0.46 8.03
C THR A 167 0.10 -1.14 9.31
N THR A 168 -0.80 -1.86 9.99
CA THR A 168 -0.51 -2.48 11.31
C THR A 168 -0.90 -3.96 11.42
N GLY A 169 -1.49 -4.55 10.38
CA GLY A 169 -1.96 -5.95 10.39
C GLY A 169 -1.17 -6.93 9.54
N SER A 170 -0.34 -6.41 8.63
CA SER A 170 0.48 -7.21 7.72
C SER A 170 1.91 -7.29 8.23
N THR A 171 2.62 -8.33 7.81
CA THR A 171 4.08 -8.39 7.91
C THR A 171 4.76 -7.67 6.76
N ARG A 172 4.10 -7.52 5.61
CA ARG A 172 4.67 -6.89 4.41
C ARG A 172 3.61 -6.28 3.48
N ILE A 173 3.96 -5.19 2.82
CA ILE A 173 3.19 -4.59 1.74
C ILE A 173 3.98 -4.66 0.43
N ASN A 174 3.28 -4.87 -0.69
CA ASN A 174 3.90 -5.02 -2.01
C ASN A 174 3.48 -3.89 -2.96
N ILE A 175 4.47 -3.27 -3.58
CA ILE A 175 4.32 -2.35 -4.71
C ILE A 175 4.90 -3.05 -5.94
N GLY A 176 4.03 -3.45 -6.87
CA GLY A 176 4.35 -4.41 -7.91
C GLY A 176 4.42 -5.82 -7.32
N GLY A 177 3.26 -6.42 -7.03
CA GLY A 177 3.14 -7.79 -6.51
C GLY A 177 3.65 -8.82 -7.51
N SER A 178 2.88 -9.06 -8.57
CA SER A 178 3.30 -9.77 -9.79
C SER A 178 3.12 -8.91 -11.05
N GLY A 179 2.51 -7.73 -10.92
CA GLY A 179 2.27 -6.78 -12.00
C GLY A 179 3.14 -5.53 -11.87
N THR A 180 2.59 -4.40 -12.32
CA THR A 180 3.22 -3.07 -12.19
C THR A 180 2.52 -2.27 -11.11
N GLY A 181 3.26 -1.84 -10.10
CA GLY A 181 2.72 -0.99 -9.03
C GLY A 181 3.52 0.29 -8.85
N THR A 182 2.81 1.39 -8.62
CA THR A 182 3.41 2.69 -8.33
C THR A 182 2.88 3.23 -7.01
N MET A 183 3.75 3.75 -6.14
CA MET A 183 3.37 4.44 -4.92
C MET A 183 4.07 5.79 -4.82
N ASN A 184 3.29 6.86 -4.74
CA ASN A 184 3.80 8.22 -4.58
C ASN A 184 3.41 8.74 -3.20
N VAL A 185 4.38 9.25 -2.45
CA VAL A 185 4.16 9.96 -1.18
C VAL A 185 4.68 11.37 -1.34
N THR A 186 3.77 12.33 -1.44
CA THR A 186 4.10 13.69 -1.87
C THR A 186 3.47 14.78 -1.01
N ALA A 187 3.96 16.02 -1.16
CA ALA A 187 3.38 17.23 -0.57
C ALA A 187 3.06 17.15 0.94
N GLY A 188 3.92 16.49 1.73
CA GLY A 188 3.75 16.33 3.18
C GLY A 188 2.93 15.11 3.60
N GLY A 189 2.54 14.24 2.67
CA GLY A 189 1.88 12.98 2.95
C GLY A 189 2.80 11.99 3.67
N SER A 190 2.21 11.05 4.40
CA SER A 190 2.99 10.05 5.16
C SER A 190 2.43 8.64 5.04
N TYR A 191 3.34 7.68 4.87
CA TYR A 191 3.07 6.27 4.98
C TYR A 191 3.87 5.66 6.13
N THR A 192 3.22 4.88 6.98
CA THR A 192 3.89 4.06 8.01
C THR A 192 3.47 2.61 7.87
N GLY A 193 4.42 1.67 7.89
CA GLY A 193 4.11 0.25 7.66
C GLY A 193 5.12 -0.74 8.24
N PRO A 194 4.88 -2.04 8.01
CA PRO A 194 5.77 -3.13 8.41
C PRO A 194 6.94 -3.23 7.42
N GLU A 195 7.13 -4.37 6.74
CA GLU A 195 8.04 -4.47 5.60
C GLU A 195 7.42 -3.89 4.32
N LEU A 196 8.27 -3.42 3.42
CA LEU A 196 7.88 -2.98 2.07
C LEU A 196 8.71 -3.73 1.03
N ALA A 197 8.05 -4.36 0.06
CA ALA A 197 8.69 -4.93 -1.12
C ALA A 197 8.25 -4.18 -2.38
N VAL A 198 9.23 -3.64 -3.09
CA VAL A 198 9.06 -2.95 -4.37
C VAL A 198 9.59 -3.88 -5.47
N GLY A 199 8.72 -4.34 -6.37
CA GLY A 199 9.04 -5.39 -7.35
C GLY A 199 9.15 -6.77 -6.70
N TYR A 200 8.03 -7.29 -6.18
CA TYR A 200 7.99 -8.50 -5.35
C TYR A 200 8.24 -9.80 -6.15
N GLY A 201 7.45 -10.05 -7.19
CA GLY A 201 7.55 -11.24 -8.06
C GLY A 201 8.64 -11.10 -9.13
N GLY A 202 9.10 -12.21 -9.71
CA GLY A 202 10.25 -12.24 -10.63
C GLY A 202 10.08 -11.39 -11.91
N SER A 203 8.85 -11.21 -12.39
CA SER A 203 8.52 -10.34 -13.52
C SER A 203 7.81 -9.05 -13.11
N ALA A 204 7.70 -8.78 -11.80
CA ALA A 204 7.02 -7.61 -11.29
C ALA A 204 7.88 -6.36 -11.42
N SER A 205 7.21 -5.21 -11.56
CA SER A 205 7.83 -3.89 -11.54
C SER A 205 7.18 -3.02 -10.46
N GLY A 206 7.99 -2.49 -9.55
CA GLY A 206 7.54 -1.59 -8.51
C GLY A 206 8.25 -0.25 -8.60
N THR A 207 7.52 0.85 -8.40
CA THR A 207 8.10 2.19 -8.31
C THR A 207 7.58 2.91 -7.08
N VAL A 208 8.48 3.51 -6.30
CA VAL A 208 8.15 4.36 -5.16
C VAL A 208 8.79 5.73 -5.34
N LEU A 209 8.00 6.78 -5.18
CA LEU A 209 8.46 8.17 -5.10
C LEU A 209 8.12 8.75 -3.73
N VAL A 210 9.11 9.35 -3.07
CA VAL A 210 8.91 10.16 -1.86
C VAL A 210 9.44 11.56 -2.13
N SER A 211 8.55 12.52 -2.33
CA SER A 211 8.93 13.87 -2.78
C SER A 211 8.25 14.98 -1.96
N GLY A 212 8.97 16.05 -1.68
CA GLY A 212 8.46 17.22 -1.00
C GLY A 212 8.71 17.23 0.51
N ALA A 213 8.79 18.44 1.07
CA ALA A 213 9.06 18.65 2.49
C ALA A 213 8.04 17.91 3.37
N ASN A 214 8.55 17.23 4.41
CA ASN A 214 7.78 16.42 5.35
C ASN A 214 7.09 15.17 4.75
N SER A 215 7.23 14.91 3.44
CA SER A 215 6.77 13.66 2.86
C SER A 215 7.62 12.50 3.37
N LYS A 216 6.98 11.43 3.84
CA LYS A 216 7.73 10.33 4.45
C LYS A 216 7.14 8.94 4.26
N VAL A 217 8.04 7.97 4.10
CA VAL A 217 7.79 6.54 4.24
C VAL A 217 8.60 6.05 5.43
N GLU A 218 7.92 5.51 6.44
CA GLU A 218 8.55 4.97 7.65
C GLU A 218 8.15 3.51 7.86
N LEU A 219 9.14 2.63 7.96
CA LEU A 219 8.93 1.19 8.08
C LEU A 219 9.49 0.67 9.40
N THR A 220 8.79 -0.29 10.01
CA THR A 220 9.29 -1.02 11.19
C THR A 220 10.11 -2.26 10.79
N GLY A 221 9.86 -2.79 9.59
CA GLY A 221 10.55 -3.95 9.01
C GLY A 221 11.47 -3.60 7.86
N VAL A 222 11.95 -4.61 7.14
CA VAL A 222 12.86 -4.48 6.00
C VAL A 222 12.23 -3.68 4.85
N GLY A 223 12.99 -2.75 4.28
CA GLY A 223 12.67 -2.10 3.00
C GLY A 223 13.44 -2.77 1.86
N SER A 224 12.75 -3.41 0.92
CA SER A 224 13.37 -4.10 -0.22
C SER A 224 13.01 -3.43 -1.55
N ILE A 225 14.03 -2.92 -2.26
CA ILE A 225 13.88 -2.31 -3.58
C ILE A 225 14.44 -3.28 -4.62
N GLY A 226 13.57 -3.84 -5.46
CA GLY A 226 13.91 -4.99 -6.30
C GLY A 226 13.99 -6.25 -5.44
N TYR A 227 12.84 -6.75 -4.96
CA TYR A 227 12.81 -7.91 -4.06
C TYR A 227 13.14 -9.21 -4.82
N SER A 228 12.32 -9.59 -5.81
CA SER A 228 12.66 -10.64 -6.79
C SER A 228 12.60 -10.13 -8.24
N GLY A 229 11.88 -9.04 -8.48
CA GLY A 229 11.74 -8.41 -9.79
C GLY A 229 12.54 -7.12 -9.88
N THR A 230 11.96 -6.14 -10.56
CA THR A 230 12.56 -4.80 -10.71
C THR A 230 11.89 -3.81 -9.76
N GLY A 231 12.68 -3.08 -8.98
CA GLY A 231 12.19 -2.04 -8.09
C GLY A 231 12.96 -0.74 -8.25
N SER A 232 12.23 0.38 -8.19
CA SER A 232 12.79 1.73 -8.19
C SER A 232 12.30 2.52 -6.99
N LEU A 233 13.20 3.23 -6.32
CA LEU A 233 12.89 4.20 -5.27
C LEU A 233 13.55 5.54 -5.62
N THR A 234 12.76 6.61 -5.67
CA THR A 234 13.26 7.98 -5.72
C THR A 234 12.86 8.73 -4.46
N VAL A 235 13.83 9.38 -3.82
CA VAL A 235 13.63 10.26 -2.67
C VAL A 235 14.17 11.63 -3.03
N GLU A 236 13.28 12.61 -3.13
CA GLU A 236 13.62 13.95 -3.64
C GLU A 236 12.90 15.08 -2.92
N ASP A 237 13.30 16.32 -3.21
CA ASP A 237 12.66 17.56 -2.73
C ASP A 237 12.38 17.61 -1.21
N GLY A 238 13.27 17.04 -0.39
CA GLY A 238 13.13 17.01 1.07
C GLY A 238 12.29 15.85 1.62
N GLY A 239 12.00 14.84 0.79
CA GLY A 239 11.33 13.61 1.20
C GLY A 239 12.21 12.69 2.04
N LYS A 240 11.60 11.79 2.80
CA LYS A 240 12.30 10.82 3.66
C LYS A 240 11.80 9.39 3.47
N PHE A 241 12.69 8.46 3.14
CA PHE A 241 12.43 7.02 3.23
C PHE A 241 13.27 6.45 4.37
N ALA A 242 12.63 5.86 5.37
CA ALA A 242 13.32 5.33 6.54
C ALA A 242 12.78 3.98 7.01
N THR A 243 13.66 3.17 7.56
CA THR A 243 13.31 1.95 8.29
C THR A 243 14.15 1.82 9.56
N SER A 244 13.57 1.25 10.62
CA SER A 244 14.33 0.81 11.80
C SER A 244 15.13 -0.49 11.57
N ASN A 245 15.02 -1.09 10.39
CA ASN A 245 15.65 -2.35 10.01
C ASN A 245 16.53 -2.17 8.75
N HIS A 246 16.81 -3.26 8.04
CA HIS A 246 17.66 -3.26 6.85
C HIS A 246 16.96 -2.67 5.63
N ILE A 247 17.75 -1.99 4.79
CA ILE A 247 17.39 -1.69 3.41
C ILE A 247 18.16 -2.64 2.51
N ARG A 248 17.46 -3.32 1.60
CA ARG A 248 18.02 -4.28 0.64
C ARG A 248 17.66 -3.86 -0.78
N ILE A 249 18.66 -3.71 -1.64
CA ILE A 249 18.48 -3.17 -2.99
C ILE A 249 19.02 -4.22 -3.96
N GLY A 250 18.16 -4.82 -4.78
CA GLY A 250 18.50 -6.01 -5.58
C GLY A 250 18.66 -7.26 -4.71
N LEU A 251 17.61 -7.65 -3.99
CA LEU A 251 17.69 -8.66 -2.93
C LEU A 251 17.91 -10.09 -3.44
N ALA A 252 17.05 -10.60 -4.32
CA ALA A 252 17.14 -11.98 -4.80
C ALA A 252 18.00 -12.09 -6.06
N SER A 253 18.53 -13.28 -6.34
CA SER A 253 19.24 -13.54 -7.59
C SER A 253 18.37 -13.18 -8.81
N GLY A 254 18.96 -12.46 -9.76
CA GLY A 254 18.26 -11.95 -10.96
C GLY A 254 17.38 -10.71 -10.75
N SER A 255 17.18 -10.26 -9.51
CA SER A 255 16.44 -9.01 -9.22
C SER A 255 17.27 -7.76 -9.53
N ASN A 256 16.60 -6.63 -9.75
CA ASN A 256 17.24 -5.34 -10.02
C ASN A 256 16.63 -4.25 -9.15
N GLY A 257 17.44 -3.63 -8.29
CA GLY A 257 17.04 -2.52 -7.43
C GLY A 257 17.73 -1.23 -7.83
N THR A 258 16.98 -0.14 -8.01
CA THR A 258 17.54 1.19 -8.26
C THR A 258 17.04 2.19 -7.21
N VAL A 259 17.96 2.95 -6.62
CA VAL A 259 17.63 4.02 -5.67
C VAL A 259 18.30 5.32 -6.07
N LEU A 260 17.52 6.39 -6.15
CA LEU A 260 17.99 7.76 -6.31
C LEU A 260 17.59 8.57 -5.08
N VAL A 261 18.56 9.22 -4.43
CA VAL A 261 18.31 10.20 -3.37
C VAL A 261 18.92 11.52 -3.82
N THR A 262 18.10 12.52 -4.10
CA THR A 262 18.56 13.78 -4.68
C THR A 262 17.89 14.99 -4.04
N GLY A 263 18.60 16.12 -3.97
CA GLY A 263 18.08 17.35 -3.39
C GLY A 263 18.34 17.46 -1.89
N VAL A 264 18.45 18.71 -1.43
CA VAL A 264 18.72 19.03 -0.03
C VAL A 264 17.60 18.48 0.87
N ASN A 265 17.98 17.96 2.03
CA ASN A 265 17.10 17.33 3.02
C ASN A 265 16.41 16.02 2.58
N SER A 266 16.63 15.56 1.33
CA SER A 266 16.17 14.25 0.90
C SER A 266 16.99 13.15 1.59
N ARG A 267 16.32 12.18 2.20
CA ARG A 267 17.01 11.22 3.08
C ARG A 267 16.55 9.78 2.92
N LEU A 268 17.53 8.88 2.76
CA LEU A 268 17.39 7.44 2.89
C LEU A 268 18.04 6.99 4.20
N GLU A 269 17.31 6.24 5.04
CA GLU A 269 17.78 5.84 6.37
C GLU A 269 17.42 4.39 6.70
N GLY A 270 18.40 3.57 7.08
CA GLY A 270 18.19 2.21 7.55
C GLY A 270 19.19 1.82 8.63
N SER A 271 18.93 0.77 9.40
CA SER A 271 19.93 0.26 10.36
C SER A 271 21.15 -0.32 9.66
N GLN A 272 20.96 -0.89 8.46
CA GLN A 272 22.00 -1.39 7.57
C GLN A 272 21.50 -1.23 6.14
N ILE A 273 22.42 -1.05 5.19
CA ILE A 273 22.07 -0.95 3.77
C ILE A 273 22.90 -1.95 2.97
N ALA A 274 22.24 -2.84 2.24
CA ALA A 274 22.88 -3.80 1.35
C ALA A 274 22.44 -3.56 -0.10
N ILE A 275 23.41 -3.44 -1.00
CA ILE A 275 23.24 -3.18 -2.42
C ILE A 275 23.75 -4.41 -3.19
N GLY A 276 22.87 -5.07 -3.93
CA GLY A 276 23.11 -6.33 -4.62
C GLY A 276 22.92 -7.58 -3.76
N GLY A 277 22.04 -7.55 -2.75
CA GLY A 277 21.71 -8.72 -1.94
C GLY A 277 21.33 -8.40 -0.50
N LYS A 278 21.95 -9.13 0.44
CA LYS A 278 21.79 -8.96 1.89
C LYS A 278 23.15 -8.96 2.58
N ASP A 279 23.21 -8.70 3.88
CA ASP A 279 24.42 -8.69 4.72
C ASP A 279 25.31 -9.94 4.62
N THR A 280 24.72 -11.08 4.32
CA THR A 280 25.38 -12.39 4.41
C THR A 280 25.57 -13.08 3.06
N ALA A 281 24.97 -12.56 1.99
CA ALA A 281 25.03 -13.19 0.68
C ALA A 281 24.74 -12.21 -0.45
N ILE A 282 25.42 -12.46 -1.57
CA ILE A 282 25.10 -11.88 -2.86
C ILE A 282 23.68 -12.26 -3.29
N GLY A 283 23.01 -11.32 -3.96
CA GLY A 283 21.66 -11.43 -4.48
C GLY A 283 21.61 -11.05 -5.96
N GLY A 284 20.81 -10.03 -6.27
CA GLY A 284 20.66 -9.46 -7.61
C GLY A 284 21.62 -8.30 -7.84
N THR A 285 21.24 -7.37 -8.72
CA THR A 285 22.00 -6.13 -8.91
C THR A 285 21.32 -4.96 -8.22
N GLY A 286 22.13 -4.11 -7.58
CA GLY A 286 21.67 -2.87 -6.98
C GLY A 286 22.44 -1.66 -7.49
N SER A 287 21.74 -0.56 -7.73
CA SER A 287 22.35 0.73 -8.05
C SER A 287 21.80 1.79 -7.13
N VAL A 288 22.69 2.51 -6.45
CA VAL A 288 22.32 3.62 -5.57
C VAL A 288 23.06 4.87 -6.00
N THR A 289 22.32 5.95 -6.21
CA THR A 289 22.88 7.28 -6.48
C THR A 289 22.42 8.27 -5.41
N ILE A 290 23.37 8.89 -4.72
CA ILE A 290 23.14 9.95 -3.76
C ILE A 290 23.69 11.25 -4.35
N ALA A 291 22.80 12.19 -4.68
CA ALA A 291 23.15 13.37 -5.47
C ALA A 291 22.64 14.68 -4.89
N ASN A 292 23.20 15.81 -5.34
CA ASN A 292 22.63 17.15 -5.17
C ASN A 292 22.17 17.50 -3.74
N GLY A 293 22.96 17.17 -2.72
CA GLY A 293 22.65 17.43 -1.31
C GLY A 293 21.75 16.38 -0.63
N GLY A 294 21.37 15.30 -1.33
CA GLY A 294 20.69 14.16 -0.74
C GLY A 294 21.60 13.38 0.21
N SER A 295 21.01 12.63 1.15
CA SER A 295 21.75 11.89 2.17
C SER A 295 21.30 10.43 2.29
N MET A 296 22.27 9.53 2.43
CA MET A 296 22.06 8.14 2.83
C MET A 296 22.70 7.88 4.19
N VAL A 297 21.95 7.29 5.12
CA VAL A 297 22.40 6.98 6.48
C VAL A 297 22.16 5.51 6.79
N ALA A 298 23.24 4.77 7.07
CA ALA A 298 23.21 3.44 7.64
C ALA A 298 23.60 3.50 9.13
N GLY A 299 22.73 3.01 10.00
CA GLY A 299 22.99 2.93 11.44
C GLY A 299 24.14 2.00 11.81
N SER A 300 24.58 1.15 10.88
CA SER A 300 25.70 0.21 11.01
C SER A 300 26.49 0.15 9.69
N SER A 301 26.64 -1.04 9.11
CA SER A 301 27.44 -1.29 7.92
C SER A 301 26.68 -1.03 6.62
N ILE A 302 27.44 -0.73 5.57
CA ILE A 302 26.97 -0.69 4.19
C ILE A 302 27.66 -1.82 3.42
N TYR A 303 26.90 -2.60 2.67
CA TYR A 303 27.42 -3.67 1.81
C TYR A 303 27.14 -3.36 0.34
N VAL A 304 28.15 -3.46 -0.50
CA VAL A 304 28.01 -3.40 -1.96
C VAL A 304 28.54 -4.70 -2.54
N TRP A 305 27.67 -5.46 -3.20
CA TRP A 305 27.97 -6.77 -3.78
C TRP A 305 28.42 -6.67 -5.24
N ASP A 306 28.88 -7.80 -5.78
CA ASP A 306 29.33 -7.91 -7.18
C ASP A 306 28.25 -7.41 -8.17
N GLY A 307 28.68 -6.71 -9.22
CA GLY A 307 27.80 -6.12 -10.22
C GLY A 307 26.91 -4.96 -9.71
N SER A 308 27.10 -4.52 -8.47
CA SER A 308 26.32 -3.45 -7.84
C SER A 308 27.15 -2.20 -7.61
N SER A 309 26.47 -1.05 -7.47
CA SER A 309 27.13 0.24 -7.39
C SER A 309 26.53 1.18 -6.36
N LEU A 310 27.43 1.96 -5.74
CA LEU A 310 27.10 3.14 -4.96
C LEU A 310 27.79 4.35 -5.59
N THR A 311 27.00 5.33 -6.02
CA THR A 311 27.48 6.58 -6.61
C THR A 311 27.13 7.75 -5.69
N VAL A 312 28.12 8.59 -5.39
CA VAL A 312 27.96 9.81 -4.60
C VAL A 312 28.34 11.00 -5.47
N ASN A 313 27.36 11.82 -5.85
CA ASN A 313 27.53 12.98 -6.73
C ASN A 313 26.99 14.26 -6.07
N GLY A 314 27.77 14.81 -5.14
CA GLY A 314 27.37 16.00 -4.38
C GLY A 314 26.36 15.72 -3.26
N GLY A 315 26.17 14.45 -2.87
CA GLY A 315 25.40 14.06 -1.68
C GLY A 315 26.29 13.53 -0.55
N THR A 316 25.67 13.04 0.52
CA THR A 316 26.36 12.51 1.70
C THR A 316 26.00 11.06 1.99
N VAL A 317 27.00 10.24 2.30
CA VAL A 317 26.81 8.87 2.79
C VAL A 317 27.43 8.75 4.17
N THR A 318 26.66 8.28 5.13
CA THR A 318 27.12 8.04 6.50
C THR A 318 26.82 6.61 6.90
N GLY A 319 27.84 5.88 7.35
CA GLY A 319 27.71 4.59 8.02
C GLY A 319 28.34 4.68 9.40
N SER A 320 27.69 4.13 10.41
CA SER A 320 28.25 4.10 11.79
C SER A 320 29.25 2.95 12.00
N SER A 321 29.50 2.14 10.98
CA SER A 321 30.45 1.02 11.02
C SER A 321 31.26 0.96 9.72
N SER A 322 31.33 -0.19 9.05
CA SER A 322 32.18 -0.40 7.89
C SER A 322 31.42 -0.30 6.57
N LEU A 323 32.12 0.16 5.53
CA LEU A 323 31.71 -0.03 4.14
C LEU A 323 32.43 -1.25 3.57
N TYR A 324 31.67 -2.27 3.16
CA TYR A 324 32.18 -3.48 2.53
C TYR A 324 31.95 -3.42 1.01
N LEU A 325 33.04 -3.40 0.25
CA LEU A 325 33.03 -3.50 -1.21
C LEU A 325 33.49 -4.91 -1.60
N ASN A 326 32.57 -5.72 -2.13
CA ASN A 326 32.89 -7.08 -2.57
C ASN A 326 33.49 -7.05 -3.98
N SER A 327 34.12 -8.16 -4.40
CA SER A 327 34.69 -8.29 -5.74
C SER A 327 33.67 -7.89 -6.81
N GLY A 328 34.09 -7.05 -7.76
CA GLY A 328 33.26 -6.56 -8.87
C GLY A 328 32.15 -5.56 -8.51
N SER A 329 32.08 -5.12 -7.25
CA SER A 329 31.32 -3.92 -6.87
C SER A 329 32.01 -2.63 -7.30
N ALA A 330 31.24 -1.54 -7.42
CA ALA A 330 31.76 -0.22 -7.75
C ALA A 330 31.36 0.85 -6.72
N LEU A 331 32.33 1.68 -6.33
CA LEU A 331 32.10 2.94 -5.62
C LEU A 331 32.56 4.09 -6.52
N ALA A 332 31.65 5.00 -6.87
CA ALA A 332 31.96 6.19 -7.64
C ALA A 332 31.76 7.45 -6.78
N LEU A 333 32.83 8.22 -6.57
CA LEU A 333 32.77 9.54 -5.94
C LEU A 333 32.97 10.61 -7.01
N VAL A 334 31.92 11.36 -7.31
CA VAL A 334 31.98 12.47 -8.27
C VAL A 334 32.38 13.73 -7.52
N VAL A 335 33.62 14.17 -7.72
CA VAL A 335 34.17 15.40 -7.13
C VAL A 335 34.04 16.53 -8.15
N ASN A 336 33.11 17.45 -7.92
CA ASN A 336 33.00 18.67 -8.70
C ASN A 336 33.93 19.73 -8.10
N ASN A 337 35.07 20.01 -8.76
CA ASN A 337 35.95 21.09 -8.35
C ASN A 337 35.21 22.44 -8.42
N ARG A 338 35.25 23.25 -7.37
CA ARG A 338 34.88 24.67 -7.47
C ARG A 338 35.86 25.33 -8.44
N ALA A 339 35.36 25.88 -9.55
CA ALA A 339 36.09 26.92 -10.25
C ALA A 339 36.31 28.07 -9.26
N GLY A 340 37.57 28.45 -9.07
CA GLY A 340 38.00 29.50 -8.13
C GLY A 340 37.54 30.89 -8.53
#